data_AF-A0A966Y388-F1
#
_entry.id   AF-A0A966Y388-F1
#
_cell.length_a   1.000
_cell.length_b   1.000
_cell.length_c   1.000
_cell.angle_alpha   90.00
_cell.angle_beta   90.00
_cell.angle_gamma   90.00
#
_symmetry.space_group_name_H-M   'P 1'
#
loop_
_entity.id
_entity.type
_entity.pdbx_description
1 polymer ?
#
loop_
_entity_poly.entity_id
_entity_poly.type
_entity_poly.pdbx_seq_one_letter_code
_entity_poly.pdbx_strand_id
1 'polypeptide(L)'
;MGNTVVSIQDGGFVLNGRPTYAGRSWKGHRVEGLLFNSRMANAIADDENAATRGAWAYADGDWDAERNTAEFIAALPAYRAHGLLAVCINVQGGSPQGYSWHQPWQIGGFTPEGTLKPAWAVRLAKVIEACDRHGMAVILGLFYGKQSGTLKDEAAVKAAVTNTVDWLIGKSATNVLIEIG
;
A
#
# COMPACT_ATOMS: atom_id res chain seq x y z
N MET A 1 15.30 -8.06 -11.16
CA MET A 1 13.96 -7.45 -11.03
C MET A 1 12.95 -8.53 -11.37
N GLY A 2 11.87 -8.65 -10.60
CA GLY A 2 10.74 -9.47 -11.04
C GLY A 2 10.04 -8.76 -12.20
N ASN A 3 9.25 -9.51 -12.96
CA ASN A 3 8.42 -8.98 -14.05
C ASN A 3 6.95 -9.23 -13.70
N THR A 4 6.55 -8.90 -12.48
CA THR A 4 5.15 -9.07 -12.08
C THR A 4 4.30 -8.03 -12.76
N VAL A 5 3.35 -8.48 -13.57
CA VAL A 5 2.38 -7.63 -14.27
C VAL A 5 0.99 -7.98 -13.78
N VAL A 6 0.28 -6.99 -13.24
CA VAL A 6 -1.14 -7.11 -12.89
C VAL A 6 -1.99 -6.57 -14.04
N SER A 7 -3.03 -7.31 -14.40
CA SER A 7 -4.03 -6.89 -15.37
C SER A 7 -5.40 -7.47 -15.04
N ILE A 8 -6.42 -7.06 -15.79
CA ILE A 8 -7.77 -7.61 -15.69
C ILE A 8 -8.14 -8.19 -17.05
N GLN A 9 -8.64 -9.41 -17.06
CA GLN A 9 -9.14 -10.09 -18.25
C GLN A 9 -10.45 -10.80 -17.92
N ASP A 10 -11.47 -10.65 -18.77
CA ASP A 10 -12.76 -11.33 -18.63
C ASP A 10 -13.40 -11.18 -17.23
N GLY A 11 -13.25 -10.00 -16.64
CA GLY A 11 -13.78 -9.66 -15.31
C GLY A 11 -13.00 -10.24 -14.12
N GLY A 12 -11.83 -10.85 -14.33
CA GLY A 12 -10.97 -11.39 -13.27
C GLY A 12 -9.56 -10.81 -13.28
N PHE A 13 -8.91 -10.81 -12.12
CA PHE A 13 -7.51 -10.40 -11.98
C PHE A 13 -6.56 -11.46 -12.55
N VAL A 14 -5.56 -10.97 -13.28
CA VAL A 14 -4.51 -11.74 -13.93
C VAL A 14 -3.16 -11.28 -13.40
N LEU A 15 -2.29 -12.24 -13.07
CA LEU A 15 -0.88 -11.99 -12.76
C LEU A 15 -0.03 -12.73 -13.78
N ASN A 16 0.84 -12.00 -14.47
CA ASN A 16 1.78 -12.55 -15.48
C ASN A 16 1.06 -13.36 -16.57
N GLY A 17 -0.07 -12.86 -17.07
CA GLY A 17 -0.89 -13.52 -18.10
C GLY A 17 -1.66 -14.75 -17.62
N ARG A 18 -1.64 -15.08 -16.32
CA ARG A 18 -2.39 -16.20 -15.74
C ARG A 18 -3.49 -15.69 -14.80
N PRO A 19 -4.73 -16.20 -14.91
CA PRO A 19 -5.76 -15.92 -13.92
C PRO A 19 -5.26 -16.23 -12.51
N THR A 20 -5.47 -15.27 -11.60
CA THR A 20 -5.26 -15.49 -10.16
C THR A 20 -6.08 -16.70 -9.70
N TYR A 21 -5.50 -17.55 -8.85
CA TYR A 21 -6.14 -18.78 -8.38
C TYR A 21 -6.73 -19.67 -9.49
N ALA A 22 -6.05 -19.79 -10.63
CA ALA A 22 -6.51 -20.56 -11.80
C ALA A 22 -7.12 -21.93 -11.44
N GLY A 23 -8.31 -22.19 -11.97
CA GLY A 23 -9.08 -23.43 -11.77
C GLY A 23 -9.67 -23.63 -10.38
N ARG A 24 -9.51 -22.68 -9.44
CA ARG A 24 -10.01 -22.83 -8.07
C ARG A 24 -11.48 -22.41 -7.94
N SER A 25 -12.22 -23.18 -7.16
CA SER A 25 -13.56 -22.87 -6.69
C SER A 25 -13.73 -23.31 -5.23
N TRP A 26 -14.72 -22.74 -4.54
CA TRP A 26 -15.06 -23.12 -3.17
C TRP A 26 -16.58 -23.07 -2.99
N LYS A 27 -17.19 -24.18 -2.55
CA LYS A 27 -18.65 -24.32 -2.38
C LYS A 27 -19.48 -23.85 -3.58
N GLY A 28 -19.00 -24.12 -4.80
CA GLY A 28 -19.67 -23.69 -6.04
C GLY A 28 -19.38 -22.24 -6.46
N HIS A 29 -18.66 -21.46 -5.66
CA HIS A 29 -18.24 -20.10 -6.01
C HIS A 29 -16.88 -20.12 -6.71
N ARG A 30 -16.76 -19.34 -7.79
CA ARG A 30 -15.50 -19.14 -8.51
C ARG A 30 -14.52 -18.37 -7.61
N VAL A 31 -13.33 -18.95 -7.41
CA VAL A 31 -12.20 -18.27 -6.73
C VAL A 31 -11.19 -17.75 -7.76
N GLU A 32 -11.10 -18.41 -8.91
CA GLU A 32 -10.33 -17.91 -10.04
C GLU A 32 -10.71 -16.46 -10.39
N GLY A 33 -9.68 -15.62 -10.60
CA GLY A 33 -9.85 -14.21 -10.94
C GLY A 33 -10.10 -13.31 -9.73
N LEU A 34 -10.24 -13.85 -8.51
CA LEU A 34 -10.25 -13.04 -7.29
C LEU A 34 -8.84 -12.60 -6.89
N LEU A 35 -8.73 -11.52 -6.13
CA LEU A 35 -7.44 -11.01 -5.64
C LEU A 35 -7.43 -10.91 -4.12
N PHE A 36 -7.30 -12.06 -3.44
CA PHE A 36 -7.14 -12.05 -1.98
C PHE A 36 -5.91 -11.24 -1.60
N ASN A 37 -6.14 -10.30 -0.70
CA ASN A 37 -5.17 -9.33 -0.24
C ASN A 37 -5.21 -9.23 1.29
N SER A 38 -4.14 -8.70 1.85
CA SER A 38 -4.11 -8.25 3.23
C SER A 38 -3.99 -6.74 3.30
N ARG A 39 -4.84 -6.10 4.11
CA ARG A 39 -4.82 -4.66 4.29
C ARG A 39 -3.69 -4.28 5.27
N MET A 40 -2.62 -3.74 4.71
CA MET A 40 -1.37 -3.38 5.37
C MET A 40 -1.15 -1.86 5.24
N ALA A 41 -2.23 -1.10 5.44
CA ALA A 41 -2.30 0.32 5.08
C ALA A 41 -1.16 1.15 5.66
N ASN A 42 -0.68 0.80 6.87
CA ASN A 42 0.34 1.52 7.61
C ASN A 42 1.76 0.94 7.45
N ALA A 43 2.01 0.03 6.50
CA ALA A 43 3.33 -0.61 6.37
C ALA A 43 4.46 0.34 5.96
N ILE A 44 4.13 1.50 5.37
CA ILE A 44 5.08 2.57 5.02
C ILE A 44 4.94 3.82 5.90
N ALA A 45 4.08 3.73 6.93
CA ALA A 45 3.69 4.87 7.73
C ALA A 45 4.87 5.46 8.51
N ASP A 46 4.80 6.76 8.69
CA ASP A 46 5.52 7.48 9.71
C ASP A 46 4.60 8.56 10.26
N ASP A 47 4.70 8.85 11.56
CA ASP A 47 3.84 9.82 12.23
C ASP A 47 4.63 11.09 12.49
N GLU A 48 4.29 12.19 11.82
CA GLU A 48 4.98 13.48 11.99
C GLU A 48 4.63 14.16 13.32
N ASN A 49 3.61 13.68 14.03
CA ASN A 49 3.28 14.20 15.35
C ASN A 49 4.14 13.51 16.43
N ALA A 50 5.12 14.24 16.94
CA ALA A 50 6.02 13.77 17.99
C ALA A 50 5.30 13.29 19.27
N ALA A 51 4.12 13.85 19.59
CA ALA A 51 3.36 13.47 20.77
C ALA A 51 2.67 12.10 20.63
N THR A 52 2.45 11.63 19.40
CA THR A 52 1.76 10.35 19.12
C THR A 52 2.68 9.29 18.54
N ARG A 53 3.79 9.69 17.90
CA ARG A 53 4.77 8.78 17.26
C ARG A 53 5.23 7.64 18.18
N GLY A 54 5.48 7.95 19.46
CA GLY A 54 5.93 6.94 20.43
C GLY A 54 4.90 5.84 20.70
N ALA A 55 3.62 6.04 20.41
CA ALA A 55 2.58 5.03 20.60
C ALA A 55 2.71 3.83 19.65
N TRP A 56 3.47 3.97 18.57
CA TRP A 56 3.70 2.93 17.56
C TRP A 56 4.99 2.13 17.80
N ALA A 57 5.77 2.53 18.81
CA ALA A 57 7.06 1.94 19.15
C ALA A 57 6.94 0.43 19.44
N TYR A 58 7.99 -0.29 19.08
CA TYR A 58 8.11 -1.71 19.41
C TYR A 58 8.46 -1.84 20.90
N ALA A 59 8.22 -3.00 21.49
CA ALA A 59 8.50 -3.22 22.92
C ALA A 59 10.00 -3.06 23.28
N ASP A 60 10.88 -3.14 22.30
CA ASP A 60 12.34 -3.17 22.43
C ASP A 60 13.04 -1.88 21.96
N GLY A 61 12.32 -0.81 21.63
CA GLY A 61 12.93 0.45 21.24
C GLY A 61 11.96 1.48 20.68
N ASP A 62 12.49 2.65 20.33
CA ASP A 62 11.72 3.73 19.74
C ASP A 62 11.10 3.35 18.38
N TRP A 63 10.08 4.10 17.97
CA TRP A 63 9.49 3.93 16.64
C TRP A 63 10.51 4.21 15.54
N ASP A 64 10.63 3.25 14.62
CA ASP A 64 11.42 3.36 13.39
C ASP A 64 10.57 2.94 12.19
N ALA A 65 10.24 3.91 11.33
CA ALA A 65 9.46 3.67 10.13
C ALA A 65 10.17 2.75 9.12
N GLU A 66 11.51 2.77 9.06
CA GLU A 66 12.28 1.87 8.21
C GLU A 66 12.24 0.44 8.73
N ARG A 67 12.33 0.24 10.05
CA ARG A 67 12.13 -1.08 10.68
C ARG A 67 10.73 -1.62 10.39
N ASN A 68 9.69 -0.80 10.59
CA ASN A 68 8.30 -1.19 10.30
C ASN A 68 8.13 -1.69 8.85
N THR A 69 8.66 -0.95 7.88
CA THR A 69 8.63 -1.38 6.47
C THR A 69 9.47 -2.64 6.22
N ALA A 70 10.65 -2.75 6.82
CA ALA A 70 11.53 -3.90 6.64
C ALA A 70 10.93 -5.19 7.20
N GLU A 71 10.34 -5.15 8.40
CA GLU A 71 9.69 -6.30 9.03
C GLU A 71 8.41 -6.71 8.27
N PHE A 72 7.64 -5.74 7.77
CA PHE A 72 6.53 -6.03 6.86
C PHE A 72 7.01 -6.76 5.59
N ILE A 73 8.08 -6.28 4.95
CA ILE A 73 8.67 -6.93 3.78
C ILE A 73 9.11 -8.37 4.11
N ALA A 74 9.71 -8.58 5.29
CA ALA A 74 10.13 -9.91 5.74
C ALA A 74 8.95 -10.89 5.94
N ALA A 75 7.73 -10.39 6.15
CA ALA A 75 6.52 -11.20 6.27
C ALA A 75 5.90 -11.63 4.93
N LEU A 76 6.24 -10.95 3.81
CA LEU A 76 5.67 -11.23 2.49
C LEU A 76 5.80 -12.69 2.02
N PRO A 77 6.92 -13.41 2.23
CA PRO A 77 7.02 -14.83 1.89
C PRO A 77 5.94 -15.68 2.58
N ALA A 78 5.67 -15.40 3.86
CA ALA A 78 4.65 -16.11 4.61
C ALA A 78 3.25 -15.80 4.07
N TYR A 79 2.97 -14.54 3.74
CA TYR A 79 1.68 -14.14 3.13
C TYR A 79 1.47 -14.87 1.81
N ARG A 80 2.50 -14.90 0.98
CA ARG A 80 2.49 -15.56 -0.32
C ARG A 80 2.29 -17.08 -0.20
N ALA A 81 2.92 -17.71 0.78
CA ALA A 81 2.79 -19.14 1.07
C ALA A 81 1.37 -19.52 1.52
N HIS A 82 0.68 -18.63 2.25
CA HIS A 82 -0.70 -18.81 2.69
C HIS A 82 -1.74 -18.36 1.65
N GLY A 83 -1.30 -18.07 0.42
CA GLY A 83 -2.19 -17.84 -0.71
C GLY A 83 -2.61 -16.39 -0.91
N LEU A 84 -2.03 -15.42 -0.22
CA LEU A 84 -2.23 -14.01 -0.59
C LEU A 84 -1.44 -13.68 -1.86
N LEU A 85 -2.08 -12.97 -2.79
CA LEU A 85 -1.46 -12.51 -4.04
C LEU A 85 -1.32 -10.99 -4.11
N ALA A 86 -1.87 -10.27 -3.12
CA ALA A 86 -1.72 -8.84 -3.02
C ALA A 86 -1.64 -8.33 -1.59
N VAL A 87 -1.17 -7.10 -1.44
CA VAL A 87 -1.23 -6.32 -0.19
C VAL A 87 -1.82 -4.95 -0.50
N CYS A 88 -2.58 -4.38 0.43
CA CYS A 88 -3.04 -3.00 0.31
C CYS A 88 -2.18 -2.09 1.17
N ILE A 89 -1.59 -1.06 0.56
CA ILE A 89 -0.82 0.00 1.21
C ILE A 89 -1.55 1.31 0.98
N ASN A 90 -1.50 2.26 1.91
CA ASN A 90 -2.09 3.58 1.68
C ASN A 90 -1.07 4.69 1.95
N VAL A 91 -0.93 5.65 1.03
CA VAL A 91 0.00 6.78 1.17
C VAL A 91 -0.41 7.69 2.33
N GLN A 92 -1.70 7.84 2.62
CA GLN A 92 -2.20 8.50 3.83
C GLN A 92 -2.46 7.53 4.99
N GLY A 93 -1.96 6.29 4.88
CA GLY A 93 -2.16 5.25 5.87
C GLY A 93 -3.64 4.92 6.12
N GLY A 94 -3.91 4.50 7.34
CA GLY A 94 -5.23 4.34 7.91
C GLY A 94 -5.14 4.48 9.42
N SER A 95 -6.26 4.40 10.13
CA SER A 95 -6.23 4.52 11.60
C SER A 95 -5.39 3.39 12.23
N PRO A 96 -4.26 3.71 12.90
CA PRO A 96 -3.48 2.73 13.64
C PRO A 96 -4.21 2.20 14.89
N GLN A 97 -5.28 2.89 15.33
CA GLN A 97 -6.09 2.51 16.49
C GLN A 97 -7.44 1.89 16.11
N GLY A 98 -7.69 1.59 14.84
CA GLY A 98 -9.00 1.12 14.38
C GLY A 98 -10.08 2.21 14.50
N TYR A 99 -11.22 1.91 15.14
CA TYR A 99 -12.33 2.85 15.27
C TYR A 99 -12.07 3.91 16.35
N SER A 100 -11.67 5.10 15.92
CA SER A 100 -11.42 6.25 16.80
C SER A 100 -11.95 7.55 16.19
N TRP A 101 -12.60 8.36 17.04
CA TRP A 101 -13.16 9.64 16.65
C TRP A 101 -12.11 10.75 16.57
N HIS A 102 -11.21 10.80 17.55
CA HIS A 102 -10.09 11.72 17.60
C HIS A 102 -8.83 11.03 17.06
N GLN A 103 -8.22 11.63 16.04
CA GLN A 103 -7.05 11.08 15.33
C GLN A 103 -5.93 12.11 15.30
N PRO A 104 -5.18 12.27 16.41
CA PRO A 104 -4.18 13.33 16.54
C PRO A 104 -2.88 13.08 15.75
N TRP A 105 -2.65 11.85 15.28
CA TRP A 105 -1.47 11.51 14.49
C TRP A 105 -1.47 12.21 13.14
N GLN A 106 -0.26 12.47 12.65
CA GLN A 106 0.01 13.05 11.34
C GLN A 106 0.68 12.01 10.46
N ILE A 107 -0.13 11.04 10.01
CA ILE A 107 0.31 9.95 9.15
C ILE A 107 -0.14 10.27 7.72
N GLY A 108 0.80 10.74 6.91
CA GLY A 108 0.52 11.09 5.52
C GLY A 108 1.78 11.31 4.69
N GLY A 109 1.87 10.57 3.59
CA GLY A 109 2.98 10.64 2.65
C GLY A 109 2.91 11.79 1.65
N PHE A 110 1.91 12.68 1.72
CA PHE A 110 1.80 13.85 0.85
C PHE A 110 2.16 15.14 1.59
N THR A 111 2.82 16.07 0.89
CA THR A 111 2.87 17.47 1.31
C THR A 111 1.49 18.12 1.15
N PRO A 112 1.22 19.30 1.75
CA PRO A 112 -0.05 20.00 1.56
C PRO A 112 -0.40 20.30 0.10
N GLU A 113 0.60 20.38 -0.79
CA GLU A 113 0.48 20.61 -2.23
C GLU A 113 0.30 19.32 -3.03
N GLY A 114 0.29 18.14 -2.39
CA GLY A 114 0.13 16.85 -3.05
C GLY A 114 1.42 16.28 -3.65
N THR A 115 2.60 16.68 -3.17
CA THR A 115 3.85 16.01 -3.57
C THR A 115 4.07 14.77 -2.70
N LEU A 116 4.44 13.63 -3.30
CA LEU A 116 4.84 12.44 -2.55
C LEU A 116 6.16 12.71 -1.81
N LYS A 117 6.14 12.62 -0.48
CA LYS A 117 7.31 12.86 0.37
C LYS A 117 8.42 11.85 0.06
N PRO A 118 9.69 12.27 -0.09
CA PRO A 118 10.78 11.38 -0.50
C PRO A 118 10.97 10.15 0.39
N ALA A 119 10.91 10.30 1.72
CA ALA A 119 11.06 9.17 2.65
C ALA A 119 9.96 8.12 2.46
N TRP A 120 8.73 8.56 2.20
CA TRP A 120 7.60 7.68 1.91
C TRP A 120 7.74 6.99 0.55
N ALA A 121 8.21 7.72 -0.47
CA ALA A 121 8.50 7.16 -1.79
C ALA A 121 9.56 6.04 -1.71
N VAL A 122 10.61 6.22 -0.90
CA VAL A 122 11.64 5.21 -0.67
C VAL A 122 11.06 3.95 -0.04
N ARG A 123 10.27 4.07 1.04
CA ARG A 123 9.62 2.92 1.67
C ARG A 123 8.63 2.22 0.74
N LEU A 124 7.81 2.99 0.01
CA LEU A 124 6.88 2.47 -0.98
C LEU A 124 7.61 1.69 -2.09
N ALA A 125 8.73 2.22 -2.60
CA ALA A 125 9.54 1.53 -3.60
C ALA A 125 10.05 0.17 -3.09
N LYS A 126 10.55 0.12 -1.85
CA LYS A 126 11.01 -1.15 -1.24
C LYS A 126 9.88 -2.19 -1.18
N VAL A 127 8.66 -1.76 -0.83
CA VAL A 127 7.48 -2.63 -0.79
C VAL A 127 7.10 -3.12 -2.19
N ILE A 128 6.99 -2.21 -3.17
CA ILE A 128 6.64 -2.56 -4.56
C ILE A 128 7.63 -3.57 -5.12
N GLU A 129 8.92 -3.32 -4.95
CA GLU A 129 10.01 -4.19 -5.41
C GLU A 129 10.02 -5.54 -4.69
N ALA A 130 9.67 -5.58 -3.39
CA ALA A 130 9.56 -6.82 -2.65
C ALA A 130 8.35 -7.66 -3.09
N CYS A 131 7.18 -7.04 -3.24
CA CYS A 131 5.99 -7.71 -3.77
C CYS A 131 6.24 -8.28 -5.17
N ASP A 132 6.91 -7.51 -6.03
CA ASP A 132 7.30 -7.95 -7.37
C ASP A 132 8.20 -9.20 -7.34
N ARG A 133 9.21 -9.24 -6.45
CA ARG A 133 10.06 -10.45 -6.27
C ARG A 133 9.25 -11.69 -5.83
N HIS A 134 8.11 -11.50 -5.18
CA HIS A 134 7.24 -12.58 -4.71
C HIS A 134 6.06 -12.89 -5.65
N GLY A 135 5.99 -12.24 -6.82
CA GLY A 135 4.86 -12.43 -7.74
C GLY A 135 3.55 -11.90 -7.16
N MET A 136 3.61 -10.81 -6.38
CA MET A 136 2.47 -10.19 -5.70
C MET A 136 2.20 -8.79 -6.25
N ALA A 137 0.92 -8.41 -6.25
CA ALA A 137 0.49 -7.05 -6.57
C ALA A 137 0.43 -6.16 -5.31
N VAL A 138 0.54 -4.85 -5.52
CA VAL A 138 0.26 -3.83 -4.51
C VAL A 138 -1.01 -3.10 -4.92
N ILE A 139 -2.00 -3.06 -4.03
CA ILE A 139 -3.15 -2.17 -4.14
C ILE A 139 -2.78 -0.90 -3.38
N LEU A 140 -2.48 0.17 -4.11
CA LEU A 140 -2.00 1.44 -3.56
C LEU A 140 -3.18 2.41 -3.38
N GLY A 141 -3.64 2.50 -2.14
CA GLY A 141 -4.52 3.58 -1.67
C GLY A 141 -3.76 4.92 -1.63
N LEU A 142 -4.40 5.99 -2.08
CA LEU A 142 -3.82 7.34 -1.98
C LEU A 142 -4.35 8.11 -0.78
N PHE A 143 -5.66 8.11 -0.59
CA PHE A 143 -6.31 8.99 0.37
C PHE A 143 -6.96 8.24 1.52
N TYR A 144 -7.00 8.89 2.67
CA TYR A 144 -7.73 8.44 3.85
C TYR A 144 -8.52 9.61 4.42
N GLY A 145 -9.85 9.46 4.55
CA GLY A 145 -10.75 10.60 4.82
C GLY A 145 -10.48 11.43 6.09
N LYS A 146 -9.78 10.87 7.09
CA LYS A 146 -9.37 11.62 8.30
C LYS A 146 -8.04 12.37 8.16
N GLN A 147 -7.26 12.03 7.13
CA GLN A 147 -5.96 12.65 6.81
C GLN A 147 -6.03 13.49 5.53
N SER A 148 -7.06 13.33 4.67
CA SER A 148 -7.20 14.11 3.44
C SER A 148 -7.30 15.62 3.68
N GLY A 149 -7.76 16.06 4.86
CA GLY A 149 -7.79 17.48 5.26
C GLY A 149 -6.41 18.14 5.41
N THR A 150 -5.30 17.39 5.33
CA THR A 150 -3.95 17.97 5.29
C THR A 150 -3.58 18.51 3.91
N LEU A 151 -4.30 18.12 2.86
CA LEU A 151 -4.16 18.69 1.52
C LEU A 151 -4.86 20.04 1.48
N LYS A 152 -4.22 21.03 0.86
CA LYS A 152 -4.70 22.42 0.92
C LYS A 152 -6.03 22.65 0.17
N ASP A 153 -6.24 21.97 -0.96
CA ASP A 153 -7.37 22.18 -1.87
C ASP A 153 -7.52 21.03 -2.90
N GLU A 154 -8.53 21.12 -3.77
CA GLU A 154 -8.76 20.16 -4.86
C GLU A 154 -7.58 20.07 -5.84
N ALA A 155 -6.85 21.16 -6.07
CA ALA A 155 -5.69 21.15 -6.96
C ALA A 155 -4.57 20.29 -6.37
N ALA A 156 -4.38 20.31 -5.05
CA ALA A 156 -3.44 19.42 -4.35
C ALA A 156 -3.88 17.95 -4.40
N VAL A 157 -5.19 17.65 -4.34
CA VAL A 157 -5.70 16.28 -4.53
C VAL A 157 -5.35 15.77 -5.92
N LYS A 158 -5.61 16.57 -6.97
CA LYS A 158 -5.24 16.22 -8.36
C LYS A 158 -3.73 16.05 -8.51
N ALA A 159 -2.95 16.96 -7.94
CA ALA A 159 -1.50 16.88 -7.96
C ALA A 159 -0.99 15.61 -7.26
N ALA A 160 -1.57 15.20 -6.12
CA ALA A 160 -1.23 13.96 -5.44
C ALA A 160 -1.45 12.72 -6.31
N VAL A 161 -2.55 12.65 -7.05
CA VAL A 161 -2.81 11.57 -8.01
C VAL A 161 -1.77 11.61 -9.14
N THR A 162 -1.61 12.75 -9.81
CA THR A 162 -0.68 12.90 -10.96
C THR A 162 0.76 12.57 -10.56
N ASN A 163 1.26 13.18 -9.48
CA ASN A 163 2.62 12.97 -9.00
C ASN A 163 2.88 11.50 -8.64
N THR A 164 1.89 10.82 -8.05
CA THR A 164 2.03 9.40 -7.70
C THR A 164 2.05 8.52 -8.96
N VAL A 165 1.17 8.78 -9.93
CA VAL A 165 1.12 8.06 -11.20
C VAL A 165 2.42 8.26 -11.99
N ASP A 166 2.88 9.50 -12.12
CA ASP A 166 4.13 9.82 -12.82
C ASP A 166 5.33 9.15 -12.13
N TRP A 167 5.35 9.10 -10.80
CA TRP A 167 6.38 8.40 -10.04
C TRP A 167 6.35 6.88 -10.30
N LEU A 168 5.16 6.26 -10.34
CA LEU A 168 5.01 4.83 -10.66
C LEU A 168 5.44 4.52 -12.10
N ILE A 169 5.09 5.38 -13.07
CA ILE A 169 5.51 5.27 -14.47
C ILE A 169 7.04 5.39 -14.56
N GLY A 170 7.64 6.38 -13.89
CA GLY A 170 9.09 6.56 -13.84
C GLY A 170 9.84 5.37 -13.26
N LYS A 171 9.20 4.60 -12.36
CA LYS A 171 9.72 3.34 -11.83
C LYS A 171 9.40 2.11 -12.69
N SER A 172 8.64 2.28 -13.77
CA SER A 172 8.14 1.16 -14.58
C SER A 172 7.40 0.10 -13.75
N ALA A 173 6.65 0.53 -12.73
CA ALA A 173 5.95 -0.37 -11.82
C ALA A 173 4.73 -1.00 -12.51
N THR A 174 4.78 -2.32 -12.74
CA THR A 174 3.72 -3.07 -13.43
C THR A 174 2.88 -3.95 -12.51
N ASN A 175 3.23 -4.05 -11.23
CA ASN A 175 2.52 -4.85 -10.22
C ASN A 175 1.66 -3.99 -9.28
N VAL A 176 1.24 -2.79 -9.70
CA VAL A 176 0.50 -1.84 -8.86
C VAL A 176 -0.88 -1.56 -9.43
N LEU A 177 -1.91 -1.66 -8.58
CA LEU A 177 -3.27 -1.16 -8.82
C LEU A 177 -3.47 0.11 -7.98
N ILE A 178 -4.10 1.14 -8.51
CA ILE A 178 -4.35 2.38 -7.79
C ILE A 178 -5.78 2.40 -7.24
N GLU A 179 -5.91 2.68 -5.95
CA GLU A 179 -7.17 2.94 -5.25
C GLU A 179 -7.20 4.43 -4.86
N ILE A 180 -8.05 5.20 -5.54
CA ILE A 180 -8.23 6.63 -5.28
C ILE A 180 -9.47 6.77 -4.39
N GLY A 181 -9.26 6.70 -3.07
CA GLY A 181 -10.17 7.07 -1.98
C GLY A 181 -11.68 7.13 -2.24
#